data_AF-A0A9P8P6L3-F1
#
_entry.id   AF-A0A9P8P6L3-F1
#
_cell.length_a   1.000
_cell.length_b   1.000
_cell.length_c   1.000
_cell.angle_alpha   90.00
_cell.angle_beta   90.00
_cell.angle_gamma   90.00
#
_symmetry.space_group_name_H-M   'P 1'
#
loop_
_entity.id
_entity.type
_entity.pdbx_description
1 polymer ?
#
loop_
_entity_poly.entity_id
_entity_poly.type
_entity_poly.pdbx_seq_one_letter_code
_entity_poly.pdbx_strand_id
1 'polypeptide(L)'
;MSKRSNNFWFRAAASATILVAGLVIGRIVYQVTESPNTANSNLQKKTIQPETRSITIVVSKSYAHIIEPRLFDKYPNITVVLHPALAKSEIVSQLGLADVESRIIQTEHEESIFHIMKQLGSSYNFVSLHDLDMSPEKIETFHLDSFVGNISDLDSLDDYLAY
;
A
#
# COMPACT_ATOMS: atom_id res chain seq x y z
N MET A 1 39.02 -51.07 4.19
CA MET A 1 39.08 -51.65 2.82
C MET A 1 37.95 -51.03 2.01
N SER A 2 38.14 -49.87 1.38
CA SER A 2 38.53 -49.64 -0.03
C SER A 2 37.71 -50.40 -1.08
N LYS A 3 36.88 -49.67 -1.84
CA LYS A 3 36.97 -49.59 -3.32
C LYS A 3 36.19 -48.38 -3.88
N ARG A 4 36.89 -47.59 -4.70
CA ARG A 4 36.49 -46.42 -5.50
C ARG A 4 35.88 -46.81 -6.85
N SER A 5 35.06 -45.93 -7.45
CA SER A 5 35.17 -45.43 -8.85
C SER A 5 34.16 -44.27 -9.02
N ASN A 6 34.51 -42.98 -9.09
CA ASN A 6 35.17 -42.19 -10.14
C ASN A 6 34.59 -42.33 -11.56
N ASN A 7 33.98 -41.23 -12.04
CA ASN A 7 34.03 -40.65 -13.39
C ASN A 7 33.44 -39.22 -13.26
N PHE A 8 34.20 -38.15 -12.98
CA PHE A 8 35.13 -37.40 -13.85
C PHE A 8 34.57 -37.05 -15.23
N TRP A 9 34.07 -35.81 -15.36
CA TRP A 9 34.21 -35.02 -16.57
C TRP A 9 34.77 -33.65 -16.18
N PHE A 10 35.99 -33.40 -16.65
CA PHE A 10 36.69 -32.12 -16.61
C PHE A 10 37.11 -31.79 -18.05
N ARG A 11 37.46 -30.50 -18.24
CA ARG A 11 38.19 -29.85 -19.34
C ARG A 11 37.27 -29.10 -20.31
N ALA A 12 37.54 -27.85 -20.69
CA ALA A 12 38.62 -26.94 -20.32
C ALA A 12 38.22 -25.49 -20.64
N ALA A 13 38.89 -24.57 -19.96
CA ALA A 13 38.86 -23.13 -20.17
C ALA A 13 39.47 -22.73 -21.52
N ALA A 14 38.92 -21.66 -22.10
CA ALA A 14 39.66 -20.76 -22.97
C ALA A 14 39.53 -19.35 -22.39
N SER A 15 40.66 -18.86 -21.90
CA SER A 15 40.93 -17.51 -21.44
C SER A 15 40.90 -16.51 -22.59
N ALA A 16 40.13 -15.43 -22.44
CA ALA A 16 40.34 -14.19 -23.20
C ALA A 16 40.19 -13.01 -22.23
N THR A 17 41.35 -12.53 -21.78
CA THR A 17 41.49 -11.28 -21.04
C THR A 17 41.32 -10.13 -22.03
N ILE A 18 40.31 -9.28 -21.85
CA ILE A 18 40.32 -7.92 -22.39
C ILE A 18 39.99 -6.96 -21.24
N LEU A 19 41.01 -6.21 -20.84
CA LEU A 19 40.93 -4.98 -20.06
C LEU A 19 40.20 -3.91 -20.89
N VAL A 20 39.07 -3.39 -20.41
CA VAL A 20 38.68 -1.99 -20.66
C VAL A 20 37.96 -1.47 -19.41
N ALA A 21 38.51 -0.37 -18.89
CA ALA A 21 38.00 0.42 -17.78
C ALA A 21 36.63 1.04 -18.08
N GLY A 22 35.78 1.20 -17.06
CA GLY A 22 34.56 2.00 -17.20
C GLY A 22 33.52 1.74 -16.12
N LEU A 23 33.53 2.62 -15.11
CA LEU A 23 32.53 2.82 -14.07
C LEU A 23 31.14 3.17 -14.65
N VAL A 24 30.08 2.95 -13.84
CA VAL A 24 28.78 3.66 -13.78
C VAL A 24 27.52 2.89 -14.24
N ILE A 25 26.80 2.38 -13.23
CA ILE A 25 25.39 2.65 -12.84
C ILE A 25 24.31 2.67 -13.94
N GLY A 26 23.28 1.82 -13.73
CA GLY A 26 21.86 2.15 -13.92
C GLY A 26 21.40 2.45 -15.33
N ARG A 27 20.81 1.45 -16.01
CA ARG A 27 20.02 1.66 -17.22
C ARG A 27 18.77 2.48 -16.90
N ILE A 28 18.84 3.77 -17.19
CA ILE A 28 17.69 4.60 -17.52
C ILE A 28 17.72 4.76 -19.05
N VAL A 29 16.69 4.30 -19.74
CA VAL A 29 16.53 4.52 -21.18
C VAL A 29 15.82 5.86 -21.37
N TYR A 30 16.60 6.91 -21.68
CA TYR A 30 16.07 8.12 -22.31
C TYR A 30 16.61 8.17 -23.75
N GLN A 31 15.71 8.14 -24.73
CA GLN A 31 16.03 8.63 -26.07
C GLN A 31 16.07 10.16 -26.01
N VAL A 32 17.24 10.74 -26.29
CA VAL A 32 17.41 12.17 -26.57
C VAL A 32 18.02 12.29 -27.96
N THR A 33 17.24 12.83 -28.90
CA THR A 33 17.73 13.42 -30.14
C THR A 33 17.97 14.91 -29.88
N GLU A 34 19.22 15.36 -30.05
CA GLU A 34 19.59 16.77 -29.91
C GLU A 34 19.16 17.62 -31.12
N SER A 35 18.69 18.83 -30.84
CA SER A 35 19.07 20.02 -31.60
C SER A 35 19.12 21.22 -30.65
N PRO A 36 20.11 22.13 -30.78
CA PRO A 36 20.44 23.09 -29.75
C PRO A 36 19.57 24.34 -29.90
N ASN A 37 18.90 24.76 -28.84
CA ASN A 37 18.60 26.17 -28.66
C ASN A 37 18.51 26.54 -27.18
N THR A 38 19.33 27.53 -26.85
CA THR A 38 19.56 28.22 -25.60
C THR A 38 18.25 28.69 -24.95
N ALA A 39 17.90 28.15 -23.78
CA ALA A 39 17.00 28.81 -22.82
C ALA A 39 17.04 28.12 -21.44
N ASN A 40 17.64 28.82 -20.46
CA ASN A 40 17.33 28.80 -19.03
C ASN A 40 16.62 27.55 -18.46
N SER A 41 17.39 26.53 -18.08
CA SER A 41 16.90 25.52 -17.14
C SER A 41 16.96 26.08 -15.72
N ASN A 42 15.91 26.81 -15.35
CA ASN A 42 15.45 26.88 -13.97
C ASN A 42 15.30 25.42 -13.50
N LEU A 43 16.28 24.92 -12.73
CA LEU A 43 16.19 23.65 -12.02
C LEU A 43 15.09 23.83 -10.97
N GLN A 44 13.84 23.71 -11.41
CA GLN A 44 12.73 23.37 -10.54
C GLN A 44 13.12 22.03 -9.93
N LYS A 45 13.56 22.11 -8.68
CA LYS A 45 13.62 21.00 -7.75
C LYS A 45 12.27 20.32 -7.86
N LYS A 46 12.18 19.24 -8.64
CA LYS A 46 11.00 18.38 -8.68
C LYS A 46 10.96 17.79 -7.28
N THR A 47 10.24 18.45 -6.39
CA THR A 47 9.80 17.87 -5.14
C THR A 47 9.13 16.57 -5.57
N ILE A 48 9.83 15.45 -5.34
CA ILE A 48 9.22 14.13 -5.45
C ILE A 48 8.19 14.19 -4.34
N GLN A 49 6.97 14.55 -4.70
CA GLN A 49 5.81 14.44 -3.84
C GLN A 49 5.83 12.98 -3.39
N PRO A 50 5.85 12.68 -2.08
CA PRO A 50 5.71 11.30 -1.64
C PRO A 50 4.45 10.78 -2.32
N GLU A 51 4.55 9.64 -3.01
CA GLU A 51 3.40 9.02 -3.65
C GLU A 51 2.27 9.02 -2.61
N THR A 52 1.18 9.73 -2.91
CA THR A 52 0.06 9.87 -1.99
C THR A 52 -0.66 8.54 -1.94
N ARG A 53 -0.14 7.63 -1.11
CA ARG A 53 -0.64 6.27 -0.92
C ARG A 53 -2.12 6.32 -0.54
N SER A 54 -2.96 5.57 -1.23
CA SER A 54 -4.36 5.40 -0.88
C SER A 54 -4.49 4.51 0.36
N ILE A 55 -5.30 4.94 1.32
CA ILE A 55 -5.47 4.26 2.60
C ILE A 55 -6.95 3.95 2.79
N THR A 56 -7.29 2.69 3.03
CA THR A 56 -8.61 2.31 3.54
C THR A 56 -8.50 1.93 5.00
N ILE A 57 -9.38 2.47 5.83
CA ILE A 57 -9.49 2.10 7.25
C ILE A 57 -10.90 1.59 7.52
N VAL A 58 -11.00 0.39 8.05
CA VAL A 58 -12.27 -0.18 8.52
C VAL A 58 -12.39 0.11 10.01
N VAL A 59 -13.45 0.83 10.39
CA VAL A 59 -13.65 1.28 11.78
C VAL A 59 -14.80 0.52 12.41
N SER A 60 -14.47 -0.29 13.42
CA SER A 60 -15.40 -0.96 14.32
C SER A 60 -15.82 -0.03 15.47
N LYS A 61 -16.73 -0.50 16.34
CA LYS A 61 -17.10 0.22 17.57
C LYS A 61 -15.90 0.51 18.48
N SER A 62 -14.98 -0.44 18.64
CA SER A 62 -13.82 -0.32 19.52
C SER A 62 -12.89 0.82 19.07
N TYR A 63 -12.83 1.07 17.76
CA TYR A 63 -11.96 2.07 17.16
C TYR A 63 -12.70 3.33 16.70
N ALA A 64 -13.96 3.56 17.11
CA ALA A 64 -14.70 4.75 16.71
C ALA A 64 -13.97 6.07 17.06
N HIS A 65 -13.16 6.06 18.12
CA HIS A 65 -12.37 7.19 18.59
C HIS A 65 -11.26 7.64 17.61
N ILE A 66 -10.85 6.80 16.65
CA ILE A 66 -9.84 7.17 15.66
C ILE A 66 -10.38 8.12 14.58
N ILE A 67 -11.71 8.18 14.44
CA ILE A 67 -12.35 9.07 13.48
C ILE A 67 -12.29 10.47 14.09
N GLU A 68 -11.39 11.29 13.59
CA GLU A 68 -11.28 12.70 13.96
C GLU A 68 -10.94 13.55 12.74
N PRO A 69 -11.29 14.85 12.72
CA PRO A 69 -11.04 15.73 11.57
C PRO A 69 -9.57 15.74 11.12
N ARG A 70 -8.63 15.69 12.06
CA ARG A 70 -7.18 15.71 11.79
C ARG A 70 -6.71 14.52 10.95
N LEU A 71 -7.38 13.38 11.04
CA LEU A 71 -7.07 12.20 10.23
C LEU A 71 -7.24 12.51 8.74
N PHE A 72 -8.31 13.20 8.39
CA PHE A 72 -8.66 13.53 7.00
C PHE A 72 -7.82 14.68 6.42
N ASP A 73 -7.30 15.56 7.28
CA ASP A 73 -6.35 16.61 6.92
C ASP A 73 -4.95 16.03 6.66
N LYS A 74 -4.51 15.11 7.53
CA LYS A 74 -3.20 14.46 7.43
C LYS A 74 -3.13 13.51 6.25
N TYR A 75 -4.22 12.81 5.95
CA TYR A 75 -4.30 11.81 4.87
C TYR A 75 -5.38 12.17 3.86
N PRO A 76 -5.06 12.95 2.81
CA PRO A 76 -6.07 13.39 1.83
C PRO A 76 -6.74 12.22 1.08
N ASN A 77 -6.00 11.12 0.84
CA ASN A 77 -6.47 9.93 0.12
C ASN A 77 -6.97 8.81 1.05
N ILE A 78 -7.36 9.15 2.28
CA ILE A 78 -7.98 8.18 3.19
C ILE A 78 -9.45 7.95 2.81
N THR A 79 -9.87 6.70 2.90
CA THR A 79 -11.28 6.30 2.90
C THR A 79 -11.57 5.53 4.18
N VAL A 80 -12.60 5.94 4.91
CA VAL A 80 -13.06 5.30 6.14
C VAL A 80 -14.29 4.47 5.81
N VAL A 81 -14.23 3.17 6.08
CA VAL A 81 -15.34 2.23 5.94
C VAL A 81 -15.88 1.93 7.33
N LEU A 82 -17.12 2.30 7.58
CA LEU A 82 -17.76 2.12 8.89
C LEU A 82 -18.36 0.74 9.01
N HIS A 83 -18.13 0.11 10.15
CA HIS A 83 -18.85 -1.08 10.57
C HIS A 83 -20.37 -0.82 10.65
N PRO A 84 -21.25 -1.80 10.37
CA PRO A 84 -22.71 -1.60 10.40
C PRO A 84 -23.26 -1.11 11.75
N ALA A 85 -22.51 -1.38 12.81
CA ALA A 85 -22.87 -0.99 14.16
C ALA A 85 -22.62 0.50 14.47
N LEU A 86 -22.03 1.26 13.54
CA LEU A 86 -21.81 2.70 13.60
C LEU A 86 -22.71 3.42 12.60
N ALA A 87 -23.29 4.55 13.00
CA ALA A 87 -24.11 5.37 12.12
C ALA A 87 -23.30 6.53 11.54
N LYS A 88 -23.12 6.53 10.21
CA LYS A 88 -22.43 7.61 9.48
C LYS A 88 -22.97 9.00 9.82
N SER A 89 -24.28 9.16 9.83
CA SER A 89 -24.92 10.47 10.10
C SER A 89 -24.60 11.00 11.50
N GLU A 90 -24.51 10.12 12.49
CA GLU A 90 -24.15 10.47 13.85
C GLU A 90 -22.69 10.92 13.93
N ILE A 91 -21.77 10.13 13.38
CA ILE A 91 -20.33 10.43 13.34
C ILE A 91 -20.07 11.76 12.63
N VAL A 92 -20.65 11.94 11.44
CA VAL A 92 -20.43 13.14 10.62
C VAL A 92 -20.95 14.39 11.33
N SER A 93 -22.12 14.31 11.96
CA SER A 93 -22.72 15.44 12.68
C SER A 93 -21.95 15.78 13.96
N GLN A 94 -21.63 14.77 14.78
CA GLN A 94 -20.95 14.97 16.08
C GLN A 94 -19.53 15.52 15.92
N LEU A 95 -18.82 15.10 14.87
CA LEU A 95 -17.42 15.48 14.64
C LEU A 95 -17.26 16.62 13.63
N GLY A 96 -18.35 17.11 13.03
CA GLY A 96 -18.31 18.21 12.06
C GLY A 96 -17.60 17.84 10.75
N LEU A 97 -17.78 16.61 10.25
CA LEU A 97 -17.06 16.05 9.10
C LEU A 97 -17.82 16.18 7.76
N ALA A 98 -18.68 17.20 7.64
CA ALA A 98 -19.56 17.36 6.47
C ALA A 98 -18.79 17.57 5.15
N ASP A 99 -17.62 18.21 5.22
CA ASP A 99 -16.74 18.46 4.08
C ASP A 99 -16.01 17.20 3.59
N VAL A 100 -15.84 16.21 4.48
CA VAL A 100 -15.12 14.96 4.20
C VAL A 100 -16.06 13.75 4.13
N GLU A 101 -17.37 13.97 4.19
CA GLU A 101 -18.39 12.91 4.24
C GLU A 101 -18.31 11.92 3.07
N SER A 102 -17.86 12.37 1.89
CA SER A 102 -17.66 11.53 0.70
C SER A 102 -16.57 10.47 0.87
N ARG A 103 -15.65 10.68 1.83
CA ARG A 103 -14.57 9.75 2.19
C ARG A 103 -14.99 8.76 3.28
N ILE A 104 -16.22 8.85 3.78
CA ILE A 104 -16.77 7.98 4.82
C ILE A 104 -17.87 7.11 4.19
N ILE A 105 -17.69 5.80 4.21
CA ILE A 105 -18.59 4.83 3.59
C ILE A 105 -19.29 4.05 4.69
N GLN A 106 -20.62 4.11 4.72
CA GLN A 106 -21.44 3.27 5.59
C GLN A 106 -21.54 1.86 5.00
N THR A 107 -21.49 0.84 5.85
CA THR A 107 -21.87 -0.52 5.47
C THR A 107 -23.12 -0.96 6.22
N GLU A 108 -23.94 -1.81 5.59
CA GLU A 108 -25.14 -2.40 6.21
C GLU A 108 -24.86 -3.81 6.76
N HIS A 109 -23.84 -4.48 6.22
CA HIS A 109 -23.43 -5.83 6.59
C HIS A 109 -21.91 -5.93 6.66
N GLU A 110 -21.39 -6.73 7.58
CA GLU A 110 -19.94 -6.94 7.74
C GLU A 110 -19.30 -7.48 6.46
N GLU A 111 -19.99 -8.35 5.72
CA GLU A 111 -19.51 -8.90 4.45
C GLU A 111 -19.25 -7.80 3.40
N SER A 112 -20.00 -6.69 3.48
CA SER A 112 -19.89 -5.59 2.54
C SER A 112 -18.55 -4.86 2.68
N ILE A 113 -17.96 -4.88 3.88
CA ILE A 113 -16.65 -4.29 4.17
C ILE A 113 -15.60 -4.85 3.21
N PHE A 114 -15.55 -6.18 3.07
CA PHE A 114 -14.57 -6.86 2.23
C PHE A 114 -14.77 -6.56 0.74
N HIS A 115 -16.01 -6.49 0.29
CA HIS A 115 -16.31 -6.11 -1.09
C HIS A 115 -15.89 -4.68 -1.38
N ILE A 116 -16.12 -3.75 -0.45
CA ILE A 116 -15.72 -2.35 -0.57
C ILE A 116 -14.19 -2.23 -0.57
N MET A 117 -13.48 -2.92 0.34
CA MET A 117 -12.01 -2.92 0.36
C MET A 117 -11.43 -3.39 -0.98
N LYS A 118 -11.95 -4.48 -1.54
CA LYS A 118 -11.55 -4.97 -2.87
C LYS A 118 -11.82 -3.96 -3.98
N GLN A 119 -12.98 -3.31 -3.94
CA GLN A 119 -13.37 -2.31 -4.93
C GLN A 119 -12.51 -1.05 -4.87
N LEU A 120 -12.17 -0.60 -3.65
CA LEU A 120 -11.31 0.56 -3.44
C LEU A 120 -9.87 0.28 -3.87
N GLY A 121 -9.39 -0.95 -3.68
CA GLY A 121 -8.05 -1.37 -4.09
C GLY A 121 -6.95 -0.47 -3.50
N SER A 122 -7.12 -0.06 -2.25
CA SER A 122 -6.19 0.87 -1.60
C SER A 122 -4.81 0.25 -1.43
N SER A 123 -3.78 1.10 -1.41
CA SER A 123 -2.38 0.68 -1.24
C SER A 123 -2.12 0.12 0.16
N TYR A 124 -2.86 0.61 1.15
CA TYR A 124 -2.84 0.16 2.55
C TYR A 124 -4.26 -0.01 3.05
N ASN A 125 -4.46 -1.08 3.81
CA ASN A 125 -5.76 -1.46 4.30
C ASN A 125 -5.63 -1.82 5.78
N PHE A 126 -6.28 -1.04 6.65
CA PHE A 126 -6.26 -1.25 8.08
C PHE A 126 -7.62 -1.79 8.53
N VAL A 127 -7.61 -2.96 9.14
CA VAL A 127 -8.82 -3.60 9.65
C VAL A 127 -8.48 -4.49 10.84
N SER A 128 -9.18 -4.29 11.96
CA SER A 128 -9.21 -5.27 13.03
C SER A 128 -10.24 -6.35 12.66
N LEU A 129 -9.76 -7.50 12.20
CA LEU A 129 -10.62 -8.64 11.85
C LEU A 129 -11.23 -9.32 13.07
N HIS A 130 -10.60 -9.15 14.24
CA HIS A 130 -11.05 -9.72 15.51
C HIS A 130 -12.28 -9.00 16.10
N ASP A 131 -12.54 -7.78 15.64
CA ASP A 131 -13.69 -6.96 16.04
C ASP A 131 -14.97 -7.22 15.23
N LEU A 132 -14.90 -8.09 14.22
CA LEU A 132 -16.04 -8.47 13.41
C LEU A 132 -16.76 -9.66 14.07
N ASP A 133 -18.09 -9.69 14.04
CA ASP A 133 -18.90 -10.78 14.58
C ASP A 133 -18.85 -12.05 13.67
N MET A 134 -18.03 -12.05 12.63
CA MET A 134 -17.82 -13.18 11.73
C MET A 134 -16.78 -14.18 12.24
N SER A 135 -16.99 -15.47 11.96
CA SER A 135 -15.97 -16.47 12.22
C SER A 135 -14.76 -16.31 11.28
N PRO A 136 -13.53 -16.66 11.74
CA PRO A 136 -12.33 -16.60 10.91
C PRO A 136 -12.45 -17.38 9.60
N GLU A 137 -13.10 -18.55 9.62
CA GLU A 137 -13.31 -19.37 8.42
C GLU A 137 -14.18 -18.64 7.39
N LYS A 138 -15.18 -17.87 7.85
CA LYS A 138 -16.02 -17.07 6.97
C LYS A 138 -15.21 -15.91 6.37
N ILE A 139 -14.32 -15.27 7.15
CA ILE A 139 -13.43 -14.20 6.67
C ILE A 139 -12.49 -14.72 5.58
N GLU A 140 -11.91 -15.91 5.75
CA GLU A 140 -10.99 -16.52 4.78
C GLU A 140 -11.63 -16.72 3.39
N THR A 141 -12.95 -16.95 3.31
CA THR A 141 -13.67 -17.10 2.02
C THR A 141 -13.61 -15.85 1.15
N PHE A 142 -13.33 -14.68 1.74
CA PHE A 142 -13.18 -13.44 1.00
C PHE A 142 -11.80 -13.29 0.34
N HIS A 143 -10.84 -14.19 0.57
CA HIS A 143 -9.53 -14.18 -0.13
C HIS A 143 -8.84 -12.81 -0.13
N LEU A 144 -8.85 -12.09 1.00
CA LEU A 144 -8.41 -10.70 1.05
C LEU A 144 -6.96 -10.52 0.57
N ASP A 145 -6.07 -11.43 0.96
CA ASP A 145 -4.66 -11.41 0.57
C ASP A 145 -4.43 -11.51 -0.95
N SER A 146 -5.41 -12.03 -1.70
CA SER A 146 -5.32 -12.16 -3.16
C SER A 146 -5.75 -10.89 -3.90
N PHE A 147 -6.49 -9.98 -3.26
CA PHE A 147 -7.12 -8.83 -3.91
C PHE A 147 -6.77 -7.50 -3.26
N VAL A 148 -6.36 -7.51 -1.98
CA VAL A 148 -6.14 -6.32 -1.17
C VAL A 148 -4.67 -6.31 -0.76
N GLY A 149 -3.93 -5.29 -1.20
CA GLY A 149 -2.52 -5.12 -0.84
C GLY A 149 -2.36 -4.58 0.58
N ASN A 150 -1.31 -5.01 1.27
CA ASN A 150 -0.87 -4.51 2.58
C ASN A 150 -2.02 -4.38 3.60
N ILE A 151 -2.58 -5.52 3.99
CA ILE A 151 -3.53 -5.58 5.09
C ILE A 151 -2.74 -5.55 6.40
N SER A 152 -3.14 -4.69 7.33
CA SER A 152 -2.53 -4.60 8.64
C SER A 152 -3.62 -4.40 9.69
N ASP A 153 -3.32 -4.81 10.92
CA ASP A 153 -4.24 -4.56 12.03
C ASP A 153 -4.31 -3.06 12.30
N LEU A 154 -5.46 -2.60 12.77
CA LEU A 154 -5.71 -1.20 13.05
C LEU A 154 -4.87 -0.69 14.23
N ASP A 155 -4.46 -1.57 15.14
CA ASP A 155 -3.50 -1.24 16.21
C ASP A 155 -2.13 -0.77 15.67
N SER A 156 -1.74 -1.23 14.48
CA SER A 156 -0.49 -0.80 13.83
C SER A 156 -0.61 0.51 13.07
N LEU A 157 -1.79 1.14 13.09
CA LEU A 157 -2.04 2.39 12.39
C LEU A 157 -1.06 3.46 12.85
N ASP A 158 -0.90 3.68 14.15
CA ASP A 158 -0.01 4.71 14.68
C ASP A 158 1.45 4.53 14.25
N ASP A 159 1.93 3.28 14.23
CA ASP A 159 3.28 2.95 13.74
C ASP A 159 3.43 3.30 12.26
N TYR A 160 2.37 3.12 11.47
CA TYR A 160 2.36 3.45 10.04
C TYR A 160 2.18 4.94 9.77
N LEU A 161 1.47 5.64 10.66
CA LEU A 161 1.17 7.06 10.57
C LEU A 161 2.30 7.95 11.15
N ALA A 162 3.30 7.37 11.79
CA ALA A 162 4.46 8.08 12.35
C ALA A 162 5.61 8.31 11.35
N TYR A 163 5.61 7.62 10.20
CA TYR A 163 6.62 7.73 9.13
C TYR A 163 6.11 8.54 7.92
#